data_AF-A0A1D7V3C8-F1
#
_entry.id   AF-A0A1D7V3C8-F1
#
_cell.length_a   1.000
_cell.length_b   1.000
_cell.length_c   1.000
_cell.angle_alpha   90.00
_cell.angle_beta   90.00
_cell.angle_gamma   90.00
#
_symmetry.space_group_name_H-M   'P 1'
#
loop_
_entity.id
_entity.type
_entity.pdbx_description
1 polymer ?
#
loop_
_entity_poly.entity_id
_entity_poly.type
_entity_poly.pdbx_seq_one_letter_code
_entity_poly.pdbx_strand_id
1 'polypeptide(L)'
;MIGKILLWIVFFAFGILAFVTEQNHGTFVVNGFLEEGKYVVWFVFICFLLYTIYCSWRENIIHSIRKMLKLHWARQIGIDLYLGLAVSLFFIYLNEGSIWMVLFWLVPTILYANLAILFYLAIHYEMIVNRFLSSILN
;
A
#
# COMPACT_ATOMS: atom_id res chain seq x y z
N MET A 1 -12.17 3.51 -21.28
CA MET A 1 -11.94 4.77 -20.54
C MET A 1 -12.69 4.76 -19.21
N ILE A 2 -14.01 4.50 -19.19
CA ILE A 2 -14.84 4.42 -17.97
C ILE A 2 -14.29 3.47 -16.90
N GLY A 3 -13.88 2.24 -17.25
CA GLY A 3 -13.36 1.28 -16.28
C GLY A 3 -12.07 1.73 -15.56
N LYS A 4 -11.22 2.54 -16.21
CA LYS A 4 -10.01 3.09 -15.57
C LYS A 4 -10.36 4.15 -14.54
N ILE A 5 -11.31 5.02 -14.90
CA ILE A 5 -11.79 6.10 -14.03
C ILE A 5 -12.45 5.49 -12.78
N LEU A 6 -13.25 4.44 -12.95
CA LEU A 6 -13.88 3.76 -11.82
C LEU A 6 -12.86 3.14 -10.85
N LEU A 7 -11.79 2.50 -11.36
CA LEU A 7 -10.71 1.96 -10.51
C LEU A 7 -10.01 3.05 -9.69
N TRP A 8 -9.72 4.20 -10.31
CA TRP A 8 -9.12 5.33 -9.61
C TRP A 8 -10.08 5.95 -8.59
N ILE A 9 -11.37 6.10 -8.93
CA ILE A 9 -12.38 6.59 -7.97
C ILE A 9 -12.45 5.68 -6.76
N VAL A 10 -12.50 4.35 -6.96
CA VAL A 10 -12.53 3.37 -5.86
C VAL A 10 -11.26 3.49 -5.02
N PHE A 11 -10.09 3.58 -5.66
CA PHE A 11 -8.81 3.71 -4.95
C PHE A 11 -8.72 5.01 -4.13
N PHE A 12 -9.09 6.16 -4.71
CA PHE A 12 -9.06 7.44 -4.00
C PHE A 12 -10.14 7.52 -2.92
N ALA A 13 -11.34 7.01 -3.17
CA ALA A 13 -12.39 6.94 -2.15
C ALA A 13 -11.93 6.08 -0.96
N PHE A 14 -11.33 4.92 -1.23
CA PHE A 14 -10.71 4.09 -0.22
C PHE A 14 -9.59 4.84 0.52
N GLY A 15 -8.69 5.49 -0.19
CA GLY A 15 -7.55 6.21 0.39
C GLY A 15 -7.99 7.34 1.31
N ILE A 16 -9.02 8.10 0.92
CA ILE A 16 -9.61 9.16 1.75
C ILE A 16 -10.28 8.55 2.99
N LEU A 17 -11.08 7.50 2.83
CA LEU A 17 -11.72 6.82 3.97
C LEU A 17 -10.68 6.32 4.96
N ALA A 18 -9.68 5.58 4.48
CA ALA A 18 -8.59 5.06 5.30
C ALA A 18 -7.83 6.18 6.01
N PHE A 19 -7.52 7.28 5.31
CA PHE A 19 -6.83 8.42 5.92
C PHE A 19 -7.66 9.07 7.04
N VAL A 20 -8.97 9.23 6.86
CA VAL A 20 -9.86 9.82 7.87
C VAL A 20 -10.07 8.89 9.06
N THR A 21 -10.22 7.58 8.83
CA THR A 21 -10.45 6.61 9.91
C THR A 21 -9.21 6.36 10.74
N GLU A 22 -8.05 6.24 10.09
CA GLU A 22 -6.79 5.86 10.72
C GLU A 22 -6.05 7.05 11.36
N GLN A 23 -6.43 8.29 11.04
CA GLN A 23 -5.86 9.49 11.68
C GLN A 23 -6.04 9.53 13.21
N ASN A 24 -7.00 8.78 13.75
CA ASN A 24 -7.40 8.86 15.17
C ASN A 24 -6.66 7.87 16.09
N HIS A 25 -5.81 6.98 15.57
CA HIS A 25 -5.04 6.05 16.40
C HIS A 25 -3.75 6.69 16.92
N GLY A 26 -3.90 7.51 17.98
CA GLY A 26 -2.92 7.68 19.06
C GLY A 26 -1.51 8.12 18.64
N THR A 27 -1.32 9.43 18.57
CA THR A 27 -0.05 10.13 18.49
C THR A 27 0.86 9.79 19.68
N PHE A 28 1.77 8.83 19.51
CA PHE A 28 3.03 8.82 20.25
C PHE A 28 4.05 9.57 19.40
N VAL A 29 4.23 10.85 19.71
CA VAL A 29 5.14 11.77 19.01
C VAL A 29 6.56 11.18 19.06
N VAL A 30 7.08 10.77 17.89
CA VAL A 30 8.42 10.21 17.74
C VAL A 30 9.42 11.35 17.61
N ASN A 31 9.62 12.14 18.66
CA ASN A 31 10.53 13.29 18.59
C ASN A 31 11.96 12.85 18.17
N GLY A 32 12.45 13.26 16.99
CA GLY A 32 13.84 13.06 16.55
C GLY A 32 14.03 12.77 15.05
N PHE A 33 15.25 12.41 14.63
CA PHE A 33 15.63 12.12 13.22
C PHE A 33 14.75 11.06 12.53
N LEU A 34 14.07 10.20 13.31
CA LEU A 34 13.17 9.17 12.78
C LEU A 34 11.80 9.74 12.35
N GLU A 35 11.37 10.90 12.85
CA GLU A 35 10.17 11.59 12.36
C GLU A 35 10.30 11.98 10.87
N GLU A 36 11.52 12.32 10.44
CA GLU A 36 11.78 12.75 9.06
C GLU A 36 11.55 11.62 8.04
N GLY A 37 11.70 10.35 8.46
CA GLY A 37 11.48 9.20 7.59
C GLY A 37 10.03 9.09 7.09
N LYS A 38 9.06 9.67 7.81
CA LYS A 38 7.67 9.79 7.36
C LYS A 38 7.57 10.54 6.03
N TYR A 39 8.29 11.66 5.90
CA TYR A 39 8.27 12.47 4.68
C TYR A 39 8.90 11.73 3.50
N VAL A 40 9.94 10.93 3.74
CA VAL A 40 10.55 10.09 2.72
C VAL A 40 9.56 9.04 2.21
N VAL A 41 8.84 8.37 3.13
CA VAL A 41 7.81 7.39 2.75
C VAL A 41 6.69 8.04 1.94
N TRP A 42 6.20 9.20 2.39
CA TRP A 42 5.19 9.97 1.65
C TRP A 42 5.69 10.42 0.27
N PHE A 43 6.94 10.85 0.16
CA PHE A 43 7.54 11.23 -1.11
C PHE A 43 7.61 10.04 -2.08
N VAL A 44 8.08 8.87 -1.61
CA VAL A 44 8.11 7.64 -2.43
C VAL A 44 6.70 7.23 -2.84
N PHE A 45 5.72 7.29 -1.93
CA PHE A 45 4.32 7.03 -2.25
C PHE A 45 3.81 7.96 -3.36
N ILE A 46 4.05 9.27 -3.27
CA ILE A 46 3.61 10.25 -4.28
C ILE A 46 4.30 9.99 -5.62
N CYS A 47 5.61 9.75 -5.64
CA CYS A 47 6.33 9.39 -6.87
C CYS A 47 5.74 8.14 -7.53
N PHE A 48 5.47 7.10 -6.74
CA PHE A 48 4.91 5.84 -7.22
C PHE A 48 3.45 6.01 -7.69
N LEU A 49 2.67 6.83 -7.00
CA LEU A 49 1.30 7.19 -7.38
C LEU A 49 1.28 7.88 -8.75
N LEU A 50 2.09 8.94 -8.92
CA LEU A 50 2.17 9.69 -10.18
C LEU A 50 2.65 8.81 -11.33
N TYR A 51 3.66 7.96 -11.08
CA TYR A 51 4.13 7.02 -12.08
C TYR A 51 3.06 5.98 -12.46
N THR A 52 2.31 5.47 -11.48
CA THR A 52 1.20 4.53 -11.72
C THR A 52 0.07 5.18 -12.52
N ILE A 53 -0.27 6.45 -12.23
CA ILE A 53 -1.23 7.24 -13.02
C ILE A 53 -0.75 7.40 -14.46
N TYR A 54 0.52 7.78 -14.65
CA TYR A 54 1.13 7.94 -15.97
C TYR A 54 1.06 6.64 -16.81
N CYS A 55 1.44 5.50 -16.21
CA CYS A 55 1.37 4.20 -16.86
C CYS A 55 -0.07 3.78 -17.17
N SER A 56 -1.00 3.99 -16.23
CA SER A 56 -2.43 3.67 -16.38
C SER A 56 -3.08 4.49 -17.50
N TRP A 57 -2.61 5.72 -17.75
CA TRP A 57 -3.08 6.51 -18.88
C TRP A 57 -2.68 5.89 -20.22
N ARG A 58 -1.40 5.52 -20.37
CA ARG A 58 -0.83 5.04 -21.65
C ARG A 58 -1.22 3.61 -21.98
N GLU A 59 -1.38 2.75 -20.99
CA GLU A 59 -1.66 1.33 -21.21
C GLU A 59 -2.98 0.88 -20.60
N ASN A 60 -3.60 -0.15 -21.20
CA ASN A 60 -4.70 -0.85 -20.58
C ASN A 60 -4.14 -1.98 -19.72
N ILE A 61 -4.07 -1.76 -18.40
CA ILE A 61 -3.53 -2.71 -17.41
C ILE A 61 -4.03 -4.14 -17.65
N ILE A 62 -5.35 -4.33 -17.81
CA ILE A 62 -5.96 -5.65 -18.04
C ILE A 62 -5.43 -6.31 -19.33
N HIS A 63 -5.25 -5.52 -20.39
CA HIS A 63 -4.75 -6.03 -21.66
C HIS A 63 -3.26 -6.38 -21.56
N SER A 64 -2.45 -5.51 -20.95
CA SER A 64 -1.02 -5.73 -20.70
C SER A 64 -0.79 -6.97 -19.83
N ILE A 65 -1.54 -7.13 -18.73
CA ILE A 65 -1.48 -8.31 -17.86
C ILE A 65 -1.82 -9.59 -18.63
N ARG A 66 -2.89 -9.61 -19.43
CA ARG A 66 -3.24 -10.80 -20.24
C ARG A 66 -2.14 -11.19 -21.22
N LYS A 67 -1.43 -10.22 -21.78
CA LYS A 67 -0.28 -10.47 -22.67
C LYS A 67 0.91 -11.01 -21.86
N MET A 68 1.19 -10.41 -20.70
CA MET A 68 2.25 -10.84 -19.80
C MET A 68 2.03 -12.26 -19.27
N LEU A 69 0.82 -12.63 -18.86
CA LEU A 69 0.52 -13.95 -18.30
C LEU A 69 0.75 -15.12 -19.27
N LYS A 70 0.87 -14.86 -20.58
CA LYS A 70 1.26 -15.87 -21.57
C LYS A 70 2.75 -16.24 -21.48
N LEU A 71 3.57 -15.38 -20.87
CA LEU A 71 4.99 -15.62 -20.66
C LEU A 71 5.19 -16.28 -19.30
N HIS A 72 5.87 -17.43 -19.28
CA HIS A 72 6.15 -18.18 -18.04
C HIS A 72 6.91 -17.33 -17.01
N TRP A 73 7.88 -16.54 -17.48
CA TRP A 73 8.65 -15.65 -16.62
C TRP A 73 7.81 -14.55 -15.97
N ALA A 74 6.92 -13.90 -16.74
CA ALA A 74 6.04 -12.88 -16.18
C ALA A 74 4.97 -13.48 -15.24
N ARG A 75 4.56 -14.73 -15.45
CA ARG A 75 3.71 -15.45 -14.50
C ARG A 75 4.44 -15.72 -13.17
N GLN A 76 5.73 -16.07 -13.21
CA GLN A 76 6.55 -16.21 -12.00
C GLN A 76 6.62 -14.89 -11.24
N ILE A 77 6.94 -13.77 -11.91
CA ILE A 77 6.94 -12.44 -11.28
C ILE A 77 5.60 -12.10 -10.65
N GLY A 78 4.50 -12.44 -11.33
CA GLY A 78 3.16 -12.26 -10.78
C GLY A 78 2.95 -13.05 -9.49
N ILE A 79 3.33 -14.33 -9.46
CA ILE A 79 3.22 -15.18 -8.26
C ILE A 79 4.10 -14.62 -7.13
N ASP A 80 5.33 -14.24 -7.43
CA ASP A 80 6.28 -13.67 -6.45
C ASP A 80 5.72 -12.36 -5.86
N LEU A 81 5.09 -11.52 -6.69
CA LEU A 81 4.41 -10.30 -6.24
C LEU A 81 3.25 -10.62 -5.29
N TYR A 82 2.40 -11.59 -5.60
CA TYR A 82 1.27 -11.96 -4.73
C TYR A 82 1.72 -12.67 -3.45
N LEU A 83 2.84 -13.39 -3.48
CA LEU A 83 3.46 -13.94 -2.29
C LEU A 83 4.00 -12.81 -1.39
N GLY A 84 4.67 -11.82 -1.99
CA GLY A 84 5.07 -10.59 -1.31
C GLY A 84 3.88 -9.85 -0.69
N LEU A 85 2.77 -9.72 -1.43
CA LEU A 85 1.52 -9.13 -0.93
C LEU A 85 0.96 -9.88 0.27
N ALA A 86 0.94 -11.21 0.24
CA ALA A 86 0.45 -12.02 1.35
C ALA A 86 1.29 -11.78 2.61
N VAL A 87 2.62 -11.67 2.46
CA VAL A 87 3.53 -11.33 3.56
C VAL A 87 3.25 -9.91 4.07
N SER A 88 3.08 -8.93 3.19
CA SER A 88 2.75 -7.56 3.61
C SER A 88 1.40 -7.46 4.32
N LEU A 89 0.37 -8.17 3.85
CA LEU A 89 -0.93 -8.24 4.51
C LEU A 89 -0.85 -8.93 5.87
N PHE A 90 0.03 -9.92 6.02
CA PHE A 90 0.32 -10.52 7.31
C PHE A 90 0.97 -9.51 8.29
N PHE A 91 1.87 -8.64 7.81
CA PHE A 91 2.39 -7.55 8.64
C PHE A 91 1.31 -6.54 9.04
N ILE A 92 0.37 -6.21 8.13
CA ILE A 92 -0.79 -5.38 8.46
C ILE A 92 -1.63 -6.05 9.56
N TYR A 93 -1.87 -7.37 9.46
CA TYR A 93 -2.56 -8.12 10.50
C TYR A 93 -1.84 -8.02 11.86
N LEU A 94 -0.51 -8.15 11.88
CA LEU A 94 0.28 -8.03 13.11
C LEU A 94 0.27 -6.60 13.68
N ASN A 95 0.23 -5.58 12.82
CA ASN A 95 0.20 -4.19 13.26
C ASN A 95 -1.19 -3.80 13.83
N GLU A 96 -2.26 -4.12 13.11
CA GLU A 96 -3.65 -3.79 13.48
C GLU A 96 -4.25 -4.74 14.51
N GLY A 97 -3.81 -6.00 14.53
CA GLY A 97 -4.42 -7.07 15.33
C GLY A 97 -5.82 -7.50 14.88
N SER A 98 -6.33 -6.95 13.76
CA SER A 98 -7.70 -7.15 13.30
C SER A 98 -7.76 -7.73 11.88
N ILE A 99 -8.44 -8.87 11.73
CA ILE A 99 -8.69 -9.49 10.41
C ILE A 99 -9.57 -8.61 9.52
N TRP A 100 -10.45 -7.80 10.11
CA TRP A 100 -11.32 -6.90 9.36
C TRP A 100 -10.54 -5.78 8.69
N MET A 101 -9.51 -5.26 9.35
CA MET A 101 -8.62 -4.27 8.74
C MET A 101 -7.81 -4.88 7.60
N VAL A 102 -7.35 -6.12 7.74
CA VAL A 102 -6.67 -6.84 6.66
C VAL A 102 -7.58 -7.02 5.44
N LEU A 103 -8.84 -7.40 5.65
CA LEU A 103 -9.83 -7.53 4.58
C LEU A 103 -10.15 -6.19 3.92
N PHE A 104 -10.21 -5.11 4.70
CA PHE A 104 -10.36 -3.76 4.19
C PHE A 104 -9.17 -3.40 3.29
N TRP A 105 -7.94 -3.57 3.76
CA TRP A 105 -6.71 -3.30 3.01
C TRP A 105 -6.48 -4.26 1.84
N LEU A 106 -7.09 -5.45 1.83
CA LEU A 106 -7.01 -6.40 0.71
C LEU A 106 -7.55 -5.81 -0.59
N VAL A 107 -8.61 -5.00 -0.53
CA VAL A 107 -9.29 -4.43 -1.70
C VAL A 107 -8.36 -3.58 -2.57
N PRO A 108 -7.74 -2.49 -2.06
CA PRO A 108 -6.79 -1.71 -2.87
C PRO A 108 -5.52 -2.50 -3.18
N THR A 109 -5.13 -3.45 -2.33
CA THR A 109 -3.91 -4.25 -2.47
C THR A 109 -3.98 -5.23 -3.64
N ILE A 110 -5.16 -5.80 -3.94
CA ILE A 110 -5.33 -6.64 -5.12
C ILE A 110 -5.22 -5.81 -6.42
N LEU A 111 -5.67 -4.56 -6.39
CA LEU A 111 -5.71 -3.68 -7.57
C LEU A 111 -4.36 -2.99 -7.83
N TYR A 112 -3.77 -2.44 -6.79
CA TYR A 112 -2.56 -1.62 -6.83
C TYR A 112 -1.58 -2.04 -5.73
N ALA A 113 -1.28 -3.33 -5.66
CA ALA A 113 -0.32 -4.00 -4.77
C ALA A 113 0.63 -3.08 -3.99
N ASN A 114 1.69 -2.64 -4.65
CA ASN A 114 2.75 -1.85 -4.03
C ASN A 114 2.27 -0.45 -3.59
N LEU A 115 1.31 0.14 -4.31
CA LEU A 115 0.77 1.46 -3.99
C LEU A 115 -0.05 1.43 -2.70
N ALA A 116 -0.86 0.39 -2.51
CA ALA A 116 -1.66 0.20 -1.30
C ALA A 116 -0.77 -0.04 -0.07
N ILE A 117 0.25 -0.88 -0.20
CA ILE A 117 1.21 -1.14 0.88
C ILE A 117 2.02 0.12 1.23
N LEU A 118 2.48 0.87 0.23
CA LEU A 118 3.16 2.15 0.45
C LEU A 118 2.26 3.16 1.16
N PHE A 119 0.97 3.21 0.78
CA PHE A 119 0.01 4.07 1.43
C PHE A 119 -0.23 3.68 2.90
N TYR A 120 -0.36 2.38 3.18
CA TYR A 120 -0.44 1.86 4.54
C TYR A 120 0.77 2.28 5.37
N LEU A 121 1.99 2.05 4.83
CA LEU A 121 3.23 2.43 5.49
C LEU A 121 3.29 3.94 5.76
N ALA A 122 2.78 4.77 4.85
CA ALA A 122 2.79 6.23 4.97
C ALA A 122 1.85 6.74 6.08
N ILE A 123 0.70 6.09 6.27
CA ILE A 123 -0.26 6.43 7.33
C ILE A 123 0.25 5.91 8.68
N HIS A 124 0.68 4.65 8.74
CA HIS A 124 1.03 3.95 9.99
C HIS A 124 2.51 4.06 10.35
N TYR A 125 3.27 4.95 9.69
CA TYR A 125 4.72 5.07 9.86
C TYR A 125 5.14 5.16 11.32
N GLU A 126 4.57 6.11 12.06
CA GLU A 126 4.91 6.37 13.47
C GLU A 126 4.61 5.14 14.36
N MET A 127 3.47 4.49 14.12
CA MET A 127 3.07 3.29 14.86
C MET A 127 4.03 2.13 14.61
N ILE A 128 4.41 1.90 13.36
CA ILE A 128 5.34 0.83 12.96
C ILE A 128 6.72 1.07 13.57
N VAL A 129 7.25 2.29 13.45
CA VAL A 129 8.56 2.65 14.01
C VAL A 129 8.55 2.51 15.54
N ASN A 130 7.50 2.98 16.21
CA ASN A 130 7.39 2.86 17.66
C ASN A 130 7.33 1.41 18.14
N ARG A 131 6.58 0.54 17.45
CA ARG A 131 6.53 -0.90 17.76
C ARG A 131 7.87 -1.59 17.51
N PHE A 132 8.59 -1.18 16.48
CA PHE A 132 9.91 -1.72 16.19
C PHE A 132 10.94 -1.30 17.24
N LEU A 133 10.95 -0.03 17.66
CA LEU A 133 11.85 0.46 18.70
C LEU A 133 11.54 -0.14 20.07
N SER A 134 10.26 -0.24 20.45
CA SER A 134 9.85 -0.80 21.74
C SER A 134 10.16 -2.29 21.89
N SER A 135 10.28 -3.04 20.78
CA SER A 135 10.70 -4.44 20.83
C SER A 135 12.21 -4.62 20.97
N ILE A 136 13.02 -3.62 20.59
CA ILE A 136 14.48 -3.65 20.68
C ILE A 136 14.96 -3.13 22.04
N LEU A 137 14.25 -2.17 22.63
CA LEU A 137 14.62 -1.53 23.90
C LEU A 137 14.13 -2.28 25.14
N ASN A 138 13.27 -3.31 24.98
CA ASN A 138 12.87 -4.25 26.03
C ASN A 138 13.68 -5.55 25.92
#